data_AF-A0A7V8XC13-F1
#
_entry.id   AF-A0A7V8XC13-F1
#
_cell.length_a   1.000
_cell.length_b   1.000
_cell.length_c   1.000
_cell.angle_alpha   90.00
_cell.angle_beta   90.00
_cell.angle_gamma   90.00
#
_symmetry.space_group_name_H-M   'P 1'
#
loop_
_entity.id
_entity.type
_entity.pdbx_description
1 polymer ?
#
loop_
_entity_poly.entity_id
_entity_poly.type
_entity_poly.pdbx_seq_one_letter_code
_entity_poly.pdbx_strand_id
1 'polypeptide(L)'
;MTHLKGVVVAHAGLAAAMIAAAEQIAGSDSGLVAVSNVDCDRGTLEEKITVAVGDASAIVFIDMPSGSCLVAAMRRLGERQGVRVVTGVNLAMLVEFIFHRDGEPDEVAEHIAAVGARAVAAR
;
A
#
# COMPACT_ATOMS: atom_id res chain seq x y z
N MET A 1 2.85 14.49 15.34
CA MET A 1 1.75 13.81 14.62
C MET A 1 2.30 12.46 14.19
N THR A 2 1.52 11.39 14.34
CA THR A 2 1.93 10.05 13.91
C THR A 2 1.71 9.91 12.41
N HIS A 3 2.78 9.67 11.66
CA HIS A 3 2.72 9.41 10.22
C HIS A 3 1.89 8.15 9.92
N LEU A 4 1.12 8.16 8.82
CA LEU A 4 0.44 6.96 8.33
C LEU A 4 1.47 5.90 7.93
N LYS A 5 1.16 4.63 8.20
CA LYS A 5 1.94 3.50 7.69
C LYS A 5 1.50 3.16 6.27
N GLY A 6 2.44 2.88 5.37
CA GLY A 6 2.13 2.30 4.06
C GLY A 6 2.40 0.80 4.04
N VAL A 7 1.45 -0.01 3.58
CA VAL A 7 1.64 -1.46 3.41
C VAL A 7 1.44 -1.79 1.94
N VAL A 8 2.49 -2.24 1.27
CA VAL A 8 2.44 -2.61 -0.15
C VAL A 8 2.27 -4.12 -0.26
N VAL A 9 1.10 -4.56 -0.73
CA VAL A 9 0.76 -5.97 -0.94
C VAL A 9 0.77 -6.27 -2.42
N ALA A 10 1.63 -7.20 -2.84
CA ALA A 10 1.76 -7.54 -4.25
C ALA A 10 2.16 -8.99 -4.49
N HIS A 11 2.03 -9.42 -5.74
CA HIS A 11 2.45 -10.74 -6.20
C HIS A 11 3.98 -10.85 -6.21
N ALA A 12 4.48 -12.04 -5.85
CA ALA A 12 5.91 -12.35 -5.90
C ALA A 12 6.76 -11.32 -5.15
N GLY A 13 7.89 -10.88 -5.72
CA GLY A 13 8.77 -9.87 -5.14
C GLY A 13 8.39 -8.41 -5.45
N LEU A 14 7.24 -8.16 -6.09
CA LEU A 14 6.91 -6.85 -6.64
C LEU A 14 6.86 -5.75 -5.57
N ALA A 15 6.22 -6.00 -4.43
CA ALA A 15 6.09 -5.02 -3.35
C ALA A 15 7.47 -4.54 -2.85
N ALA A 16 8.38 -5.47 -2.59
CA ALA A 16 9.73 -5.16 -2.14
C ALA A 16 10.52 -4.37 -3.19
N ALA A 17 10.41 -4.76 -4.47
CA ALA A 17 11.07 -4.04 -5.56
C ALA A 17 10.55 -2.61 -5.74
N MET A 18 9.24 -2.40 -5.59
CA MET A 18 8.63 -1.06 -5.68
C MET A 18 9.05 -0.15 -4.52
N ILE A 19 9.09 -0.68 -3.29
CA ILE A 19 9.58 0.07 -2.12
C ILE A 19 11.04 0.46 -2.31
N ALA A 20 11.89 -0.48 -2.73
CA ALA A 20 13.30 -0.19 -3.00
C ALA A 20 13.46 0.92 -4.05
N ALA A 21 12.68 0.88 -5.13
CA ALA A 21 12.69 1.93 -6.14
C ALA A 21 12.24 3.30 -5.59
N ALA A 22 11.21 3.34 -4.74
CA ALA A 22 10.74 4.56 -4.10
C ALA A 22 11.79 5.13 -3.12
N GLU A 23 12.45 4.27 -2.35
CA GLU A 23 13.51 4.65 -1.39
C GLU A 23 14.76 5.21 -2.07
N GLN A 24 15.10 4.71 -3.26
CA GLN A 24 16.18 5.30 -4.07
C GLN A 24 15.88 6.74 -4.50
N ILE A 25 14.60 7.12 -4.58
CA ILE A 25 14.16 8.46 -5.00
C ILE A 25 13.98 9.37 -3.79
N ALA A 26 13.28 8.89 -2.76
CA ALA A 26 12.79 9.70 -1.64
C ALA A 26 13.58 9.52 -0.33
N GLY A 27 14.51 8.56 -0.27
CA GLY A 27 15.30 8.23 0.94
C GLY A 27 14.78 7.00 1.68
N SER A 28 15.57 6.52 2.65
CA SER A 28 15.44 5.19 3.29
C SER A 28 14.42 5.10 4.44
N ASP A 29 13.78 6.19 4.87
CA ASP A 29 12.73 6.18 5.90
C ASP A 29 11.33 6.30 5.26
N SER A 30 11.00 5.33 4.41
CA SER A 30 9.82 5.35 3.56
C SER A 30 8.51 5.11 4.31
N GLY A 31 8.55 4.58 5.53
CA GLY A 31 7.34 4.18 6.27
C GLY A 31 6.52 3.12 5.54
N LEU A 32 7.12 2.44 4.56
CA LEU A 32 6.51 1.41 3.73
C LEU A 32 6.92 0.01 4.24
N VAL A 33 5.98 -0.93 4.19
CA VAL A 33 6.20 -2.34 4.52
C VAL A 33 5.75 -3.20 3.35
N ALA A 34 6.63 -4.09 2.86
CA ALA A 34 6.27 -5.03 1.80
C ALA A 34 5.58 -6.27 2.37
N VAL A 35 4.52 -6.71 1.70
CA VAL A 35 3.85 -7.98 1.90
C VAL A 35 3.76 -8.72 0.57
N SER A 36 4.34 -9.93 0.53
CA SER A 36 4.28 -10.82 -0.62
C SER A 36 3.23 -11.91 -0.42
N ASN A 37 2.58 -12.32 -1.50
CA ASN A 37 1.69 -13.48 -1.53
C ASN A 37 2.42 -14.83 -1.70
N VAL A 38 3.75 -14.84 -1.83
CA VAL A 38 4.53 -16.07 -2.02
C VAL A 38 4.36 -16.99 -0.82
N ASP A 39 4.16 -18.29 -1.13
CA ASP A 39 3.93 -19.36 -0.16
C ASP A 39 2.78 -19.08 0.82
N CYS A 40 1.82 -18.26 0.41
CA CYS A 40 0.63 -17.95 1.21
C CYS A 40 -0.58 -18.70 0.68
N ASP A 41 -1.25 -19.43 1.57
CA ASP A 41 -2.67 -19.64 1.40
C ASP A 41 -3.45 -18.36 1.76
N ARG A 42 -4.78 -18.42 1.64
CA ARG A 42 -5.65 -17.27 1.92
C ARG A 42 -5.49 -16.76 3.36
N GLY A 43 -5.49 -17.65 4.36
CA GLY A 43 -5.42 -17.27 5.77
C GLY A 43 -4.06 -16.64 6.12
N THR A 44 -2.99 -17.20 5.57
CA THR A 44 -1.62 -16.71 5.76
C THR A 44 -1.45 -15.31 5.19
N LEU A 45 -2.01 -15.04 3.99
CA LEU A 45 -1.94 -13.70 3.41
C LEU A 45 -2.74 -12.67 4.22
N GLU A 46 -3.95 -13.03 4.64
CA GLU A 46 -4.79 -12.20 5.51
C GLU A 46 -4.07 -11.83 6.82
N GLU A 47 -3.40 -12.80 7.45
CA GLU A 47 -2.62 -12.59 8.68
C GLU A 47 -1.40 -11.70 8.43
N LYS A 48 -0.61 -11.98 7.38
CA LYS A 48 0.55 -11.15 7.02
C LYS A 48 0.16 -9.68 6.81
N ILE A 49 -0.97 -9.43 6.14
CA ILE A 49 -1.49 -8.08 5.93
C ILE A 49 -1.88 -7.44 7.28
N THR A 50 -2.60 -8.18 8.13
CA THR A 50 -3.05 -7.69 9.45
C THR A 50 -1.86 -7.32 10.35
N VAL A 51 -0.83 -8.19 10.40
CA VAL A 51 0.41 -7.94 11.14
C VAL A 51 1.18 -6.74 10.60
N ALA A 52 1.29 -6.62 9.27
CA ALA A 52 1.99 -5.49 8.65
C ALA A 52 1.31 -4.16 8.99
N VAL A 53 -0.02 -4.11 8.95
CA VAL A 53 -0.81 -2.95 9.35
C VAL A 53 -0.66 -2.67 10.86
N GLY A 54 -0.88 -3.68 11.71
CA GLY A 54 -0.85 -3.55 13.17
C GLY A 54 -1.92 -2.57 13.67
N ASP A 55 -1.68 -1.90 14.80
CA ASP A 55 -2.63 -0.93 15.39
C ASP A 55 -2.60 0.48 14.77
N ALA A 56 -1.77 0.68 13.75
CA ALA A 56 -1.59 1.98 13.11
C ALA A 56 -2.72 2.32 12.12
N SER A 57 -2.96 3.62 11.94
CA SER A 57 -3.64 4.14 10.74
C SER A 57 -2.74 3.92 9.52
N ALA A 58 -3.33 3.42 8.43
CA ALA A 58 -2.53 2.93 7.31
C ALA A 58 -3.21 3.07 5.95
N ILE A 59 -2.37 3.16 4.92
CA ILE A 59 -2.77 2.98 3.52
C ILE A 59 -2.21 1.66 3.03
N VAL A 60 -3.10 0.79 2.55
CA VAL A 60 -2.74 -0.51 1.97
C VAL A 60 -2.78 -0.42 0.46
N PHE A 61 -1.62 -0.51 -0.15
CA PHE A 61 -1.42 -0.47 -1.59
C PHE A 61 -1.50 -1.88 -2.17
N ILE A 62 -2.38 -2.11 -3.14
CA ILE A 62 -2.53 -3.38 -3.85
C ILE A 62 -2.04 -3.21 -5.29
N ASP A 63 -1.25 -4.15 -5.78
CA ASP A 63 -0.74 -4.16 -7.16
C ASP A 63 -1.83 -4.19 -8.22
N MET A 64 -2.89 -4.95 -8.02
CA MET A 64 -3.95 -5.15 -9.00
C MET A 64 -5.34 -5.06 -8.33
N PRO A 65 -6.34 -4.41 -8.96
CA PRO A 65 -7.72 -4.34 -8.44
C PRO A 65 -8.48 -5.66 -8.62
N SER A 66 -7.84 -6.80 -8.35
CA SER A 66 -8.40 -8.14 -8.41
C SER A 66 -7.50 -9.15 -7.69
N GLY A 67 -7.90 -10.42 -7.66
CA GLY A 67 -7.07 -11.50 -7.17
C GLY A 67 -7.00 -11.62 -5.64
N SER A 68 -6.13 -12.52 -5.17
CA SER A 68 -6.05 -12.89 -3.75
C SER A 68 -5.59 -11.75 -2.85
N CYS A 69 -4.68 -10.89 -3.32
CA CYS A 69 -4.20 -9.74 -2.56
C CYS A 69 -5.33 -8.77 -2.18
N LEU A 70 -6.15 -8.35 -3.15
CA LEU A 70 -7.29 -7.46 -2.88
C LEU A 70 -8.32 -8.13 -1.98
N VAL A 71 -8.68 -9.39 -2.26
CA VAL A 71 -9.67 -10.12 -1.47
C VAL A 71 -9.22 -10.28 -0.01
N ALA A 72 -7.95 -10.62 0.22
CA ALA A 72 -7.41 -10.75 1.56
C ALA A 72 -7.40 -9.41 2.32
N ALA A 73 -6.99 -8.32 1.66
CA ALA A 73 -7.00 -6.99 2.25
C ALA A 73 -8.42 -6.55 2.64
N MET A 74 -9.39 -6.66 1.71
CA MET A 74 -10.77 -6.22 1.97
C MET A 74 -11.46 -7.03 3.07
N ARG A 75 -11.20 -8.34 3.16
CA ARG A 75 -11.78 -9.22 4.19
C ARG A 75 -11.37 -8.84 5.61
N ARG A 76 -10.14 -8.35 5.79
CA ARG A 76 -9.59 -8.02 7.12
C ARG A 76 -9.72 -6.54 7.46
N LEU A 77 -9.68 -5.68 6.44
CA LEU A 77 -9.50 -4.24 6.62
C LEU A 77 -10.68 -3.41 6.13
N GLY A 78 -11.63 -3.99 5.38
CA GLY A 78 -12.70 -3.24 4.72
C GLY A 78 -13.58 -2.41 5.67
N GLU A 79 -13.70 -2.82 6.94
CA GLU A 79 -14.50 -2.13 7.95
C GLU A 79 -13.65 -1.34 8.96
N ARG A 80 -12.32 -1.34 8.82
CA ARG A 80 -11.40 -0.71 9.78
C ARG A 80 -11.29 0.79 9.49
N GLN A 81 -11.88 1.61 10.37
CA GLN A 81 -12.01 3.06 10.14
C GLN A 81 -10.68 3.77 9.82
N GLY A 82 -9.57 3.42 10.47
CA GLY A 82 -8.25 4.02 10.25
C GLY A 82 -7.44 3.44 9.10
N VAL A 83 -8.01 2.57 8.26
CA VAL A 83 -7.29 1.94 7.15
C VAL A 83 -8.03 2.15 5.84
N ARG A 84 -7.28 2.50 4.79
CA ARG A 84 -7.79 2.57 3.42
C ARG A 84 -6.96 1.74 2.47
N VAL A 85 -7.61 1.25 1.41
CA VAL A 85 -7.01 0.41 0.39
C VAL A 85 -6.97 1.19 -0.92
N VAL A 86 -5.78 1.30 -1.52
CA VAL A 86 -5.55 1.91 -2.83
C VAL A 86 -5.03 0.82 -3.77
N THR A 87 -5.65 0.66 -4.93
CA THR A 87 -5.29 -0.40 -5.89
C THR A 87 -4.54 0.16 -7.09
N GLY A 88 -3.86 -0.72 -7.84
CA GLY A 88 -3.08 -0.33 -9.02
C GLY A 88 -1.83 0.44 -8.65
N VAL A 89 -1.18 0.07 -7.52
CA VAL A 89 -0.02 0.81 -7.02
C VAL A 89 1.04 0.97 -8.10
N ASN A 90 1.59 2.16 -8.20
CA ASN A 90 2.70 2.48 -9.09
C ASN A 90 3.73 3.33 -8.35
N LEU A 91 4.89 3.57 -8.99
CA LEU A 91 6.00 4.28 -8.36
C LEU A 91 5.64 5.71 -7.94
N ALA A 92 4.82 6.42 -8.73
CA ALA A 92 4.39 7.78 -8.42
C ALA A 92 3.57 7.82 -7.13
N MET A 93 2.67 6.84 -6.93
CA MET A 93 1.89 6.73 -5.69
C MET A 93 2.79 6.55 -4.45
N LEU A 94 3.80 5.67 -4.54
CA LEU A 94 4.68 5.40 -3.39
C LEU A 94 5.58 6.58 -3.05
N VAL A 95 6.15 7.22 -4.07
CA VAL A 95 6.97 8.43 -3.87
C VAL A 95 6.13 9.55 -3.26
N GLU A 96 4.92 9.77 -3.77
CA GLU A 96 4.00 10.76 -3.21
C GLU A 96 3.63 10.45 -1.76
N PHE A 97 3.35 9.18 -1.44
CA PHE A 97 3.02 8.77 -0.08
C PHE A 97 4.16 9.06 0.90
N ILE A 98 5.41 8.80 0.52
CA ILE A 98 6.56 9.07 1.38
C ILE A 98 6.62 10.55 1.78
N PHE A 99 6.30 11.46 0.86
CA PHE A 99 6.30 12.91 1.11
C PHE A 99 5.01 13.44 1.77
N HIS A 100 3.87 12.75 1.58
CA HIS A 100 2.54 13.22 2.00
C HIS A 100 1.75 12.14 2.75
N ARG A 101 2.36 11.53 3.78
CA ARG A 101 1.72 10.55 4.68
C ARG A 101 1.22 11.14 6.01
N ASP A 102 1.12 12.47 6.08
CA ASP A 102 0.50 13.17 7.19
C ASP A 102 -0.93 13.56 6.82
N GLY A 103 -1.90 13.15 7.64
CA GLY A 103 -3.31 13.49 7.43
C GLY A 103 -4.26 12.33 7.75
N GLU A 104 -5.54 12.56 7.47
CA GLU A 104 -6.56 11.52 7.62
C GLU A 104 -6.42 10.46 6.51
N PRO A 105 -6.58 9.16 6.82
CA PRO A 105 -6.42 8.09 5.84
C PRO A 105 -7.25 8.26 4.56
N ASP A 106 -8.44 8.86 4.66
CA ASP A 106 -9.34 9.07 3.53
C ASP A 106 -8.78 10.08 2.54
N GLU A 107 -8.38 11.23 3.06
CA GLU A 107 -7.82 12.32 2.26
C GLU A 107 -6.50 11.88 1.60
N VAL A 108 -5.64 11.19 2.35
CA VAL A 108 -4.38 10.67 1.81
C VAL A 108 -4.66 9.60 0.75
N ALA A 109 -5.58 8.66 0.97
CA ALA A 109 -5.90 7.63 -0.01
C ALA A 109 -6.41 8.22 -1.34
N GLU A 110 -7.35 9.18 -1.27
CA GLU A 110 -7.90 9.85 -2.45
C GLU A 110 -6.83 10.63 -3.21
N HIS A 111 -5.99 11.38 -2.49
CA HIS A 111 -4.89 12.13 -3.10
C HIS A 111 -3.88 11.22 -3.81
N ILE A 112 -3.44 10.15 -3.14
CA ILE A 112 -2.48 9.20 -3.72
C ILE A 112 -3.08 8.47 -4.94
N ALA A 113 -4.34 8.04 -4.87
CA ALA A 113 -5.01 7.43 -6.01
C ALA A 113 -5.07 8.40 -7.22
N ALA A 114 -5.37 9.67 -6.98
CA ALA A 114 -5.40 10.70 -8.02
C ALA A 114 -4.01 10.96 -8.63
N VAL A 115 -2.95 10.97 -7.82
CA VAL A 115 -1.56 11.07 -8.31
C VAL A 115 -1.20 9.89 -9.20
N GLY A 116 -1.51 8.67 -8.75
CA GLY A 116 -1.21 7.48 -9.53
C GLY A 116 -1.96 7.41 -10.86
N ALA A 117 -3.22 7.86 -10.90
CA ALA A 117 -3.99 7.95 -12.15
C ALA A 117 -3.37 8.96 -13.14
N ARG A 118 -2.95 10.14 -12.67
CA ARG A 118 -2.30 11.16 -13.52
C ARG A 118 -0.93 10.72 -14.07
N ALA A 119 -0.27 9.79 -13.39
CA ALA A 119 1.02 9.27 -13.83
C ALA A 119 0.92 8.30 -15.02
N VAL A 120 -0.27 7.80 -15.35
CA VAL A 120 -0.51 6.88 -16.48
C VAL A 120 -0.97 7.68 -17.70
N ALA A 121 -0.13 7.76 -18.74
CA ALA A 121 -0.44 8.48 -19.96
C ALA A 121 0.15 7.78 -21.19
N ALA A 122 -0.60 7.74 -22.29
CA ALA A 122 -0.06 7.43 -23.62
C ALA A 122 0.54 8.72 -24.22
N ARG A 123 1.77 8.65 -24.72
CA ARG A 123 2.48 9.78 -25.35
C ARG A 123 3.15 9.31 -26.62
#